data_AF-A0A534QQS2-F1
#
_entry.id   AF-A0A534QQS2-F1
#
_cell.length_a   1.000
_cell.length_b   1.000
_cell.length_c   1.000
_cell.angle_alpha   90.00
_cell.angle_beta   90.00
_cell.angle_gamma   90.00
#
_symmetry.space_group_name_H-M   'P 1'
#
loop_
_entity.id
_entity.type
_entity.pdbx_description
1 polymer ?
#
loop_
_entity_poly.entity_id
_entity_poly.type
_entity_poly.pdbx_seq_one_letter_code
_entity_poly.pdbx_strand_id
1 'polypeptide(L)'
;MGRRVVPRLALAAVCLAALVACVVNLSFDMDQPGLALQTGVAGPVSQWTLVDLGSNSDVRAHQSDIQSLDMESVDVTVTSVNTANNLATMLSGTVSLRKVLDDASTEVKIGDLQAFQAVKNEHRRISGNPALDAFLLERLHDGGKFYLLISGTTDGRTDLVLDVVLHASMGYNTGLF
;
A
#
# COMPACT_ATOMS: atom_id res chain seq x y z
N MET A 1 -52.48 48.04 27.04
CA MET A 1 -51.17 47.38 27.30
C MET A 1 -51.02 46.20 26.33
N GLY A 2 -50.37 46.42 25.19
CA GLY A 2 -50.25 45.42 24.12
C GLY A 2 -48.95 44.61 24.24
N ARG A 3 -49.05 43.29 24.37
CA ARG A 3 -47.92 42.36 24.37
C ARG A 3 -47.31 42.28 22.97
N ARG A 4 -46.02 42.61 22.84
CA ARG A 4 -45.23 42.34 21.62
C ARG A 4 -44.77 40.88 21.65
N VAL A 5 -45.29 40.07 20.73
CA VAL A 5 -44.77 38.73 20.44
C VAL A 5 -43.67 38.89 19.41
N VAL A 6 -42.43 38.59 19.79
CA VAL A 6 -41.29 38.52 18.86
C VAL A 6 -41.36 37.17 18.14
N PRO A 7 -41.35 37.11 16.79
CA PRO A 7 -41.34 35.83 16.10
C PRO A 7 -39.93 35.23 16.18
N ARG A 8 -39.79 34.17 16.98
CA ARG A 8 -38.64 33.25 16.99
C ARG A 8 -38.71 32.33 15.77
N LEU A 9 -38.46 32.85 14.57
CA LEU A 9 -38.49 32.07 13.33
C LEU A 9 -37.38 32.54 12.39
N ALA A 10 -36.13 32.35 12.79
CA ALA A 10 -34.99 32.57 11.89
C ALA A 10 -33.75 31.73 12.23
N LEU A 11 -33.87 30.67 13.04
CA LEU A 11 -32.72 29.89 13.50
C LEU A 11 -32.88 28.36 13.33
N ALA A 12 -33.76 27.94 12.42
CA ALA A 12 -33.91 26.51 12.08
C ALA A 12 -33.40 26.17 10.67
N ALA A 13 -33.18 27.16 9.80
CA ALA A 13 -32.78 26.93 8.41
C ALA A 13 -31.26 26.89 8.18
N VAL A 14 -30.44 27.27 9.18
CA VAL A 14 -28.97 27.30 9.03
C VAL A 14 -28.31 26.00 9.49
N CYS A 15 -29.00 25.15 10.25
CA CYS A 15 -28.43 23.89 10.75
C CYS A 15 -28.51 22.71 9.75
N LEU A 16 -29.19 22.86 8.60
CA LEU A 16 -29.25 21.80 7.58
C LEU A 16 -28.19 21.92 6.47
N ALA A 17 -27.39 22.99 6.46
CA ALA A 17 -26.38 23.23 5.42
C ALA A 17 -24.95 22.82 5.85
N ALA A 18 -24.80 22.13 6.98
CA ALA A 18 -23.51 21.68 7.51
C ALA A 18 -23.36 20.16 7.56
N LEU A 19 -24.07 19.41 6.69
CA LEU A 19 -23.64 18.07 6.30
C LEU A 19 -22.48 18.23 5.30
N VAL A 20 -21.35 18.68 5.84
CA VAL A 20 -20.05 18.55 5.16
C VAL A 20 -19.93 17.08 4.84
N ALA A 21 -19.79 16.73 3.55
CA ALA A 21 -19.54 15.38 3.12
C ALA A 21 -18.41 14.78 3.98
N CYS A 22 -18.74 13.87 4.88
CA CYS A 22 -17.76 13.21 5.73
C CYS A 22 -16.98 12.26 4.82
N VAL A 23 -15.78 12.70 4.42
CA VAL A 23 -14.76 11.79 3.87
C VAL A 23 -14.35 10.88 5.02
N VAL A 24 -14.68 9.60 4.90
CA VAL A 24 -14.24 8.58 5.86
C VAL A 24 -12.88 8.11 5.40
N ASN A 25 -11.89 8.23 6.29
CA ASN A 25 -10.58 7.63 6.08
C ASN A 25 -10.58 6.23 6.69
N LEU A 26 -10.38 5.21 5.85
CA LEU A 26 -10.25 3.82 6.27
C LEU A 26 -8.85 3.32 5.94
N SER A 27 -8.10 2.97 6.99
CA SER A 27 -6.80 2.30 6.83
C SER A 27 -7.01 0.79 6.66
N PHE A 28 -6.28 0.20 5.73
CA PHE A 28 -6.32 -1.23 5.44
C PHE A 28 -4.93 -1.73 5.05
N ASP A 29 -4.71 -3.02 5.33
CA ASP A 29 -3.46 -3.70 5.04
C ASP A 29 -3.64 -4.67 3.88
N MET A 30 -2.67 -4.70 2.98
CA MET A 30 -2.56 -5.69 1.92
C MET A 30 -1.36 -6.57 2.19
N ASP A 31 -1.62 -7.74 2.75
CA ASP A 31 -0.60 -8.74 3.05
C ASP A 31 -0.21 -9.51 1.79
N GLN A 32 1.10 -9.64 1.53
CA GLN A 32 1.68 -10.37 0.40
C GLN A 32 2.70 -11.39 0.92
N PRO A 33 2.21 -12.48 1.51
CA PRO A 33 3.08 -13.44 2.16
C PRO A 33 3.78 -14.36 1.17
N GLY A 34 4.97 -14.81 1.55
CA GLY A 34 5.58 -15.99 0.94
C GLY A 34 6.42 -15.72 -0.32
N LEU A 35 6.95 -14.51 -0.50
CA LEU A 35 7.85 -14.17 -1.59
C LEU A 35 9.21 -14.87 -1.43
N ALA A 36 9.37 -16.01 -2.10
CA ALA A 36 10.60 -16.80 -2.03
C ALA A 36 11.73 -16.18 -2.88
N LEU A 37 12.78 -15.70 -2.23
CA LEU A 37 14.02 -15.26 -2.87
C LEU A 37 15.02 -16.41 -2.87
N GLN A 38 15.21 -17.01 -4.05
CA GLN A 38 16.13 -18.12 -4.25
C GLN A 38 17.13 -17.82 -5.37
N THR A 39 18.42 -17.92 -5.07
CA THR A 39 19.51 -17.81 -6.04
C THR A 39 20.53 -18.92 -5.80
N GLY A 40 21.16 -19.42 -6.87
CA GLY A 40 22.21 -20.45 -6.75
C GLY A 40 23.57 -19.92 -6.31
N VAL A 41 23.83 -18.62 -6.51
CA VAL A 41 25.09 -17.91 -6.25
C VAL A 41 24.80 -16.45 -5.89
N ALA A 42 25.83 -15.73 -5.42
CA ALA A 42 25.79 -14.28 -5.29
C ALA A 42 25.46 -13.64 -6.65
N GLY A 43 24.61 -12.63 -6.66
CA GLY A 43 24.22 -11.97 -7.90
C GLY A 43 22.84 -11.31 -7.86
N PRO A 44 22.31 -10.94 -9.03
CA PRO A 44 21.01 -10.29 -9.12
C PRO A 44 19.88 -11.25 -8.72
N VAL A 45 18.89 -10.70 -8.03
CA VAL A 45 17.66 -11.39 -7.66
C VAL A 45 16.47 -10.48 -7.95
N SER A 46 15.38 -11.06 -8.43
CA SER A 46 14.12 -10.35 -8.61
C SER A 46 12.97 -11.30 -8.34
N GLN A 47 11.98 -10.82 -7.59
CA GLN A 47 10.74 -11.52 -7.31
C GLN A 47 9.57 -10.56 -7.42
N TRP A 48 8.39 -11.10 -7.69
CA TRP A 48 7.20 -10.31 -7.89
C TRP A 48 5.94 -11.05 -7.44
N THR A 49 4.93 -10.28 -7.09
CA THR A 49 3.57 -10.78 -6.83
C THR A 49 2.55 -9.83 -7.42
N LEU A 50 1.39 -10.38 -7.79
CA LEU A 50 0.24 -9.61 -8.22
C LEU A 50 -0.54 -9.17 -6.98
N VAL A 51 -0.68 -7.87 -6.80
CA VAL A 51 -1.53 -7.25 -5.78
C VAL A 51 -2.86 -6.88 -6.45
N ASP A 52 -3.97 -7.28 -5.82
CA ASP A 52 -5.32 -6.98 -6.28
C ASP A 52 -6.10 -6.23 -5.20
N LEU A 53 -6.27 -4.93 -5.37
CA LEU A 53 -7.06 -4.07 -4.48
C LEU A 53 -8.51 -4.54 -4.35
N GLY A 54 -9.08 -5.14 -5.40
CA GLY A 54 -10.46 -5.63 -5.41
C GLY A 54 -10.67 -6.90 -4.56
N SER A 55 -9.58 -7.54 -4.13
CA SER A 55 -9.64 -8.65 -3.16
C SER A 55 -9.99 -8.16 -1.75
N ASN A 56 -9.73 -6.89 -1.44
CA ASN A 56 -10.08 -6.29 -0.15
C ASN A 56 -11.56 -5.92 -0.14
N SER A 57 -12.30 -6.41 0.88
CA SER A 57 -13.75 -6.20 0.98
C SER A 57 -14.13 -4.74 1.13
N ASP A 58 -13.33 -3.95 1.84
CA ASP A 58 -13.61 -2.54 2.11
C ASP A 58 -13.35 -1.70 0.87
N VAL A 59 -12.26 -1.97 0.16
CA VAL A 59 -11.96 -1.31 -1.12
C VAL A 59 -13.04 -1.62 -2.15
N ARG A 60 -13.49 -2.89 -2.23
CA ARG A 60 -14.58 -3.28 -3.13
C ARG A 60 -15.91 -2.65 -2.77
N ALA A 61 -16.21 -2.48 -1.48
CA ALA A 61 -17.47 -1.91 -1.01
C ALA A 61 -17.60 -0.42 -1.33
N HIS A 62 -16.48 0.30 -1.42
CA HIS A 62 -16.46 1.75 -1.61
C HIS A 62 -15.79 2.20 -2.91
N GLN A 63 -15.49 1.28 -3.83
CA GLN A 63 -14.67 1.54 -5.02
C GLN A 63 -15.14 2.73 -5.87
N SER A 64 -16.45 2.94 -6.01
CA SER A 64 -17.01 4.07 -6.76
C SER A 64 -16.88 5.43 -6.06
N ASP A 65 -16.70 5.42 -4.75
CA ASP A 65 -16.75 6.60 -3.90
C ASP A 65 -15.38 6.98 -3.31
N ILE A 66 -14.34 6.18 -3.58
CA ILE A 66 -12.96 6.48 -3.19
C ILE A 66 -12.47 7.71 -3.95
N GLN A 67 -12.07 8.73 -3.19
CA GLN A 67 -11.55 10.01 -3.68
C GLN A 67 -10.04 10.13 -3.49
N SER A 68 -9.49 9.47 -2.47
CA SER A 68 -8.05 9.39 -2.25
C SER A 68 -7.64 7.98 -1.83
N LEU A 69 -6.43 7.59 -2.23
CA LEU A 69 -5.79 6.36 -1.81
C LEU A 69 -4.33 6.68 -1.55
N ASP A 70 -3.96 6.62 -0.28
CA ASP A 70 -2.66 7.06 0.23
C ASP A 70 -1.90 5.84 0.77
N MET A 71 -0.70 5.60 0.27
CA MET A 71 0.18 4.56 0.80
C MET A 71 0.88 5.13 2.04
N GLU A 72 0.61 4.59 3.21
CA GLU A 72 1.24 5.05 4.45
C GLU A 72 2.66 4.49 4.57
N SER A 73 2.80 3.18 4.36
CA SER A 73 4.10 2.50 4.42
C SER A 73 4.05 1.10 3.85
N VAL A 74 5.22 0.58 3.49
CA VAL A 74 5.43 -0.80 3.11
C VAL A 74 6.41 -1.43 4.09
N ASP A 75 5.98 -2.50 4.73
CA ASP A 75 6.78 -3.28 5.67
C ASP A 75 7.28 -4.54 4.97
N VAL A 76 8.59 -4.73 4.93
CA VAL A 76 9.25 -5.91 4.36
C VAL A 76 9.89 -6.70 5.48
N THR A 77 9.49 -7.97 5.64
CA THR A 77 9.95 -8.85 6.71
C THR A 77 10.53 -10.15 6.16
N VAL A 78 11.67 -10.59 6.67
CA VAL A 78 12.17 -11.95 6.42
C VAL A 78 11.45 -12.93 7.34
N THR A 79 10.55 -13.75 6.83
CA THR A 79 9.78 -14.71 7.64
C THR A 79 10.50 -16.04 7.82
N SER A 80 11.30 -16.45 6.84
CA SER A 80 12.05 -17.69 6.88
C SER A 80 13.40 -17.55 6.18
N VAL A 81 14.40 -18.26 6.71
CA VAL A 81 15.73 -18.42 6.09
C VAL A 81 16.07 -19.89 6.16
N ASN A 82 16.38 -20.51 5.02
CA ASN A 82 16.85 -21.88 4.99
C ASN A 82 18.33 -21.91 5.37
N THR A 83 18.64 -22.02 6.66
CA THR A 83 20.02 -21.92 7.18
C THR A 83 20.97 -22.99 6.63
N ALA A 84 20.46 -24.14 6.16
CA ALA A 84 21.29 -25.17 5.55
C ALA A 84 21.76 -24.80 4.13
N ASN A 85 21.03 -23.91 3.46
CA ASN A 85 21.24 -23.58 2.06
C ASN A 85 21.59 -22.11 1.82
N ASN A 86 21.16 -21.20 2.70
CA ASN A 86 21.41 -19.77 2.59
C ASN A 86 22.84 -19.41 3.05
N LEU A 87 23.63 -18.86 2.12
CA LEU A 87 24.97 -18.31 2.38
C LEU A 87 25.00 -16.78 2.28
N ALA A 88 23.93 -16.16 1.79
CA ALA A 88 23.81 -14.71 1.73
C ALA A 88 23.69 -14.13 3.15
N THR A 89 24.43 -13.06 3.42
CA THR A 89 24.32 -12.30 4.67
C THR A 89 23.58 -10.98 4.47
N MET A 90 23.60 -10.46 3.24
CA MET A 90 23.01 -9.17 2.90
C MET A 90 22.26 -9.22 1.57
N LEU A 91 21.09 -8.59 1.56
CA LEU A 91 20.33 -8.21 0.38
C LEU A 91 20.43 -6.69 0.22
N SER A 92 20.78 -6.24 -0.99
CA SER A 92 20.72 -4.82 -1.35
C SER A 92 19.82 -4.67 -2.56
N GLY A 93 18.74 -3.92 -2.45
CA GLY A 93 17.74 -3.86 -3.51
C GLY A 93 16.76 -2.71 -3.40
N THR A 94 15.69 -2.82 -4.18
CA THR A 94 14.60 -1.88 -4.29
C THR A 94 13.27 -2.60 -4.17
N VAL A 95 12.30 -1.92 -3.57
CA VAL A 95 10.89 -2.29 -3.65
C VAL A 95 10.22 -1.30 -4.59
N SER A 96 9.46 -1.81 -5.54
CA SER A 96 8.79 -1.01 -6.57
C SER A 96 7.43 -1.59 -6.93
N LEU A 97 6.55 -0.75 -7.46
CA LEU A 97 5.28 -1.16 -8.05
C LEU A 97 5.35 -1.04 -9.56
N ARG A 98 4.72 -1.96 -10.30
CA ARG A 98 4.57 -1.89 -11.75
C ARG A 98 3.13 -2.10 -12.16
N LYS A 99 2.68 -1.38 -13.20
CA LYS A 99 1.36 -1.59 -13.79
C LYS A 99 1.33 -2.91 -14.55
N VAL A 100 2.35 -3.11 -15.37
CA VAL A 100 2.54 -4.30 -16.21
C VAL A 100 3.92 -4.86 -15.92
N LEU A 101 4.00 -6.16 -15.64
CA LEU A 101 5.24 -6.81 -15.21
C LEU A 101 6.39 -6.63 -16.22
N ASP A 102 6.07 -6.76 -17.51
CA ASP A 102 7.03 -6.69 -18.62
C ASP A 102 7.37 -5.25 -19.07
N ASP A 103 6.72 -4.24 -18.50
CA ASP A 103 6.93 -2.83 -18.85
C ASP A 103 7.58 -2.04 -17.71
N ALA A 104 8.91 -1.98 -17.75
CA ALA A 104 9.72 -1.23 -16.79
C ALA A 104 9.47 0.30 -16.83
N SER A 105 8.84 0.85 -17.87
CA SER A 105 8.50 2.28 -17.91
C SER A 105 7.36 2.65 -16.94
N THR A 106 6.60 1.64 -16.49
CA THR A 106 5.51 1.81 -15.53
C THR A 106 5.93 1.59 -14.09
N GLU A 107 7.24 1.43 -13.85
CA GLU A 107 7.78 1.18 -12.52
C GLU A 107 7.81 2.45 -11.68
N VAL A 108 7.21 2.36 -10.49
CA VAL A 108 7.27 3.39 -9.45
C VAL A 108 8.02 2.82 -8.26
N LYS A 109 9.17 3.42 -7.95
CA LYS A 109 9.99 3.03 -6.82
C LYS A 109 9.31 3.43 -5.49
N ILE A 110 9.17 2.47 -4.59
CA ILE A 110 8.70 2.71 -3.22
C ILE A 110 9.88 3.16 -2.36
N GLY A 111 10.96 2.38 -2.38
CA GLY A 111 12.18 2.67 -1.63
C GLY A 111 13.27 1.64 -1.81
N ASP A 112 14.38 1.84 -1.09
CA ASP A 112 15.55 0.98 -1.14
C ASP A 112 15.63 0.08 0.10
N LEU A 113 15.98 -1.19 -0.12
CA LEU A 113 16.39 -2.15 0.89
C LEU A 113 17.92 -2.17 0.95
N GLN A 114 18.53 -1.09 1.46
CA GLN A 114 19.99 -1.05 1.61
C GLN A 114 20.43 -1.87 2.82
N ALA A 115 21.46 -2.71 2.63
CA ALA A 115 22.06 -3.50 3.70
C ALA A 115 21.04 -4.32 4.53
N PHE A 116 20.03 -4.87 3.87
CA PHE A 116 18.99 -5.65 4.51
C PHE A 116 19.54 -7.03 4.90
N GLN A 117 19.51 -7.36 6.19
CA GLN A 117 20.14 -8.59 6.66
C GLN A 117 19.31 -9.82 6.27
N ALA A 118 19.97 -10.85 5.74
CA ALA A 118 19.31 -12.11 5.40
C ALA A 118 19.11 -13.01 6.64
N VAL A 119 18.55 -12.44 7.70
CA VAL A 119 18.26 -13.10 8.98
C VAL A 119 16.76 -13.12 9.24
N LYS A 120 16.29 -14.19 9.89
CA LYS A 120 14.86 -14.31 10.23
C LYS A 120 14.42 -13.14 11.12
N ASN A 121 13.23 -12.62 10.84
CA ASN A 121 12.60 -11.46 11.46
C ASN A 121 13.31 -10.12 11.22
N GLU A 122 14.26 -10.05 10.29
CA GLU A 122 14.72 -8.75 9.80
C GLU A 122 13.53 -8.01 9.19
N HIS A 123 13.36 -6.75 9.58
CA HIS A 123 12.20 -5.94 9.21
C HIS A 123 12.65 -4.57 8.74
N ARG A 124 12.08 -4.11 7.61
CA ARG A 124 12.28 -2.77 7.08
C ARG A 124 10.93 -2.13 6.76
N ARG A 125 10.64 -1.03 7.43
CA ARG A 125 9.55 -0.12 7.08
C ARG A 125 10.05 0.93 6.10
N ILE A 126 9.33 1.08 4.99
CA ILE A 126 9.54 2.10 3.98
C ILE A 126 8.33 3.01 3.99
N SER A 127 8.51 4.31 4.23
CA SER A 127 7.42 5.27 4.17
C SER A 127 6.88 5.38 2.74
N GLY A 128 5.57 5.56 2.62
CA GLY A 128 4.96 5.88 1.34
C GLY A 128 5.40 7.24 0.81
N ASN A 129 5.03 7.52 -0.43
CA ASN A 129 5.40 8.74 -1.12
C ASN A 129 4.31 9.19 -2.10
N PRO A 130 4.23 10.49 -2.45
CA PRO A 130 3.15 11.01 -3.29
C PRO A 130 3.05 10.38 -4.70
N ALA A 131 4.14 9.83 -5.23
CA ALA A 131 4.11 9.16 -6.52
C ALA A 131 3.41 7.79 -6.43
N LEU A 132 3.47 7.11 -5.28
CA LEU A 132 2.73 5.88 -5.02
C LEU A 132 1.24 6.18 -4.90
N ASP A 133 0.85 7.25 -4.23
CA ASP A 133 -0.56 7.62 -4.04
C ASP A 133 -1.23 7.86 -5.40
N ALA A 134 -0.57 8.62 -6.29
CA ALA A 134 -1.03 8.85 -7.65
C ALA A 134 -1.10 7.53 -8.47
N PHE A 135 -0.10 6.65 -8.31
CA PHE A 135 -0.09 5.35 -8.98
C PHE A 135 -1.26 4.47 -8.53
N LEU A 136 -1.49 4.38 -7.22
CA LEU A 136 -2.53 3.54 -6.63
C LEU A 136 -3.93 4.03 -6.99
N LEU A 137 -4.16 5.34 -6.97
CA LEU A 137 -5.42 5.93 -7.40
C LEU A 137 -5.70 5.60 -8.87
N GLU A 138 -4.70 5.72 -9.74
CA GLU A 138 -4.83 5.34 -11.15
C GLU A 138 -5.17 3.85 -11.31
N ARG A 139 -4.47 2.97 -10.56
CA ARG A 139 -4.73 1.53 -10.59
C ARG A 139 -6.10 1.18 -10.06
N LEU A 140 -6.59 1.85 -9.02
CA LEU A 140 -7.92 1.62 -8.47
C LEU A 140 -9.02 1.87 -9.52
N HIS A 141 -8.88 2.91 -10.34
CA HIS A 141 -9.78 3.18 -11.47
C HIS A 141 -9.59 2.20 -12.64
N ASP A 142 -8.39 1.66 -12.82
CA ASP A 142 -8.01 0.71 -13.88
C ASP A 142 -8.02 -0.76 -13.40
N GLY A 143 -9.05 -1.14 -12.63
CA GLY A 143 -9.31 -2.52 -12.23
C GLY A 143 -8.58 -3.03 -10.97
N GLY A 144 -7.82 -2.17 -10.29
CA GLY A 144 -7.26 -2.42 -8.96
C GLY A 144 -6.03 -3.32 -8.91
N LYS A 145 -5.47 -3.71 -10.07
CA LYS A 145 -4.39 -4.69 -10.17
C LYS A 145 -3.05 -4.06 -10.51
N PHE A 146 -2.00 -4.48 -9.81
CA PHE A 146 -0.63 -4.09 -10.07
C PHE A 146 0.35 -5.12 -9.52
N TYR A 147 1.61 -5.02 -9.91
CA TYR A 147 2.66 -5.92 -9.46
C TYR A 147 3.53 -5.23 -8.41
N LEU A 148 3.75 -5.90 -7.29
CA LEU A 148 4.81 -5.56 -6.35
C LEU A 148 6.07 -6.31 -6.80
N LEU A 149 7.18 -5.58 -6.95
CA LEU A 149 8.46 -6.11 -7.38
C LEU A 149 9.52 -5.83 -6.31
N ILE A 150 10.26 -6.86 -5.93
CA ILE A 150 11.46 -6.76 -5.10
C ILE A 150 12.63 -7.19 -5.98
N SER A 151 13.56 -6.28 -6.22
CA SER A 151 14.72 -6.55 -7.07
C SER A 151 15.99 -6.06 -6.41
N GLY A 152 17.13 -6.68 -6.72
CA GLY A 152 18.39 -6.30 -6.10
C GLY A 152 19.51 -7.29 -6.35
N THR A 153 20.48 -7.29 -5.45
CA THR A 153 21.65 -8.16 -5.47
C THR A 153 21.89 -8.76 -4.10
N THR A 154 22.34 -10.02 -4.08
CA THR A 154 22.75 -10.72 -2.86
C THR A 154 24.23 -11.05 -2.90
N ASP A 155 24.86 -11.09 -1.73
CA ASP A 155 26.29 -11.36 -1.54
C ASP A 155 26.65 -12.86 -1.53
N GLY A 156 25.65 -13.74 -1.59
CA GLY A 156 25.82 -15.19 -1.55
C GLY A 156 24.63 -15.93 -2.13
N ARG A 157 24.68 -17.27 -2.06
CA ARG A 157 23.54 -18.14 -2.38
C ARG A 157 22.38 -17.80 -1.45
N THR A 158 21.24 -17.43 -1.99
CA THR A 158 20.08 -16.98 -1.20
C THR A 158 18.98 -18.03 -1.19
N ASP A 159 18.42 -18.29 -0.02
CA ASP A 159 17.24 -19.13 0.15
C ASP A 159 16.46 -18.63 1.37
N LEU A 160 15.61 -17.63 1.12
CA LEU A 160 14.83 -16.95 2.14
C LEU A 160 13.43 -16.62 1.63
N VAL A 161 12.51 -16.41 2.57
CA VAL A 161 11.12 -16.03 2.29
C VAL A 161 10.88 -14.66 2.87
N LEU A 162 10.39 -13.76 2.03
CA LEU A 162 9.93 -12.44 2.42
C LEU A 162 8.42 -12.42 2.57
N ASP A 163 7.99 -11.53 3.44
CA ASP A 163 6.61 -11.12 3.63
C ASP A 163 6.56 -9.61 3.46
N VAL A 164 5.59 -9.13 2.68
CA VAL A 164 5.43 -7.69 2.42
C VAL A 164 4.02 -7.27 2.75
N VAL A 165 3.91 -6.34 3.68
CA VAL A 165 2.64 -5.75 4.07
C VAL A 165 2.61 -4.31 3.56
N LEU A 166 1.61 -4.01 2.72
CA LEU A 166 1.36 -2.64 2.29
C LEU A 166 0.26 -2.03 3.16
N HIS A 167 0.61 -0.96 3.88
CA HIS A 167 -0.32 -0.19 4.70
C HIS A 167 -0.81 1.00 3.88
N ALA A 168 -2.11 1.00 3.57
CA ALA A 168 -2.74 2.07 2.81
C ALA A 168 -3.95 2.63 3.56
N SER A 169 -4.30 3.88 3.29
CA SER A 169 -5.56 4.48 3.70
C SER A 169 -6.32 5.00 2.50
N MET A 170 -7.64 4.87 2.54
CA MET A 170 -8.53 5.42 1.52
C MET A 170 -9.48 6.42 2.13
N GLY A 171 -9.62 7.56 1.48
CA GLY A 171 -10.67 8.53 1.72
C GLY A 171 -11.81 8.28 0.75
N TYR A 172 -13.00 7.94 1.25
CA TYR A 172 -14.19 7.80 0.42
C TYR A 172 -15.34 8.67 0.93
N ASN A 173 -16.16 9.14 0.00
CA ASN A 173 -17.35 9.91 0.35
C ASN A 173 -18.49 8.95 0.70
N THR A 174 -19.05 9.08 1.90
CA THR A 174 -20.18 8.22 2.32
C THR A 174 -21.50 8.58 1.66
N GLY A 175 -21.55 9.65 0.85
CA GLY A 175 -22.70 9.94 -0.01
C GLY A 175 -24.02 10.11 0.75
N LEU A 176 -23.99 10.51 2.04
CA LEU A 176 -25.19 10.84 2.80
C LEU A 176 -25.84 12.11 2.23
N PHE A 177 -26.63 11.95 1.17
CA PHE A 177 -27.65 12.87 0.70
C PHE A 177 -28.90 12.10 0.25
#